data_AF-A0A9E6EPR3-F1
#
_entry.id   AF-A0A9E6EPR3-F1
#
_cell.length_a   1.000
_cell.length_b   1.000
_cell.length_c   1.000
_cell.angle_alpha   90.00
_cell.angle_beta   90.00
_cell.angle_gamma   90.00
#
_symmetry.space_group_name_H-M   'P 1'
#
loop_
_entity.id
_entity.type
_entity.pdbx_description
1 polymer ?
#
loop_
_entity_poly.entity_id
_entity_poly.type
_entity_poly.pdbx_seq_one_letter_code
_entity_poly.pdbx_strand_id
1 'polypeptide(L)'
;MRKFPLILGTWALGFALAAQTPAPRMELAAATAVGPAVADDAEVARYLAPLAEKIHASFGRVLGTSPNGIGKSRTAGDNPLGFFLADVMREGATKVAKAEVRFAFTNTGGLRRNINPGDVKVQDIFEVLPFDNELVIAEYTGAEVIQIIKEGIQRRGGEPFSGARASVTGTPDHPVVSITWSDGTAIDPAATVKVATTDYLLANGDGTPTLKTGRNVVLTGQPVRQLVIDVCERLGRERKPIQPEEGARYIYSPEIAAALKASTFKF
;
A
#
# COMPACT_ATOMS: atom_id res chain seq x y z
N MET A 1 95.54 17.90 45.01
CA MET A 1 94.40 18.62 45.63
C MET A 1 93.32 18.79 44.56
N ARG A 2 92.04 18.64 44.96
CA ARG A 2 90.80 18.56 44.16
C ARG A 2 90.55 17.24 43.41
N LYS A 3 89.88 16.33 44.13
CA LYS A 3 89.19 15.14 43.61
C LYS A 3 87.83 15.57 43.02
N PHE A 4 87.56 15.24 41.76
CA PHE A 4 86.21 15.30 41.16
C PHE A 4 85.59 13.89 41.25
N PRO A 5 84.44 13.68 41.91
CA PRO A 5 83.78 12.40 41.87
C PRO A 5 82.91 12.29 40.61
N LEU A 6 83.07 11.17 39.89
CA LEU A 6 82.13 10.67 38.89
C LEU A 6 80.77 10.44 39.55
N ILE A 7 79.71 11.07 39.04
CA ILE A 7 78.33 10.74 39.40
C ILE A 7 77.83 9.72 38.38
N LEU A 8 77.72 8.45 38.79
CA LEU A 8 76.96 7.43 38.07
C LEU A 8 75.47 7.72 38.23
N GLY A 9 74.79 8.11 37.15
CA GLY A 9 73.34 8.24 37.12
C GLY A 9 72.65 6.89 36.98
N THR A 10 71.92 6.48 38.01
CA THR A 10 70.95 5.38 37.96
C THR A 10 69.64 5.90 37.35
N TRP A 11 69.29 5.39 36.16
CA TRP A 11 67.98 5.63 35.56
C TRP A 11 66.95 4.69 36.19
N ALA A 12 66.12 5.21 37.08
CA ALA A 12 64.93 4.52 37.55
C ALA A 12 63.80 4.69 36.52
N LEU A 13 63.43 3.60 35.86
CA LEU A 13 62.31 3.54 34.93
C LEU A 13 60.99 3.53 35.73
N GLY A 14 60.37 4.70 35.89
CA GLY A 14 59.05 4.82 36.51
C GLY A 14 57.95 4.40 35.53
N PHE A 15 57.30 3.25 35.78
CA PHE A 15 56.04 2.90 35.13
C PHE A 15 54.93 3.82 35.68
N ALA A 16 54.49 4.79 34.88
CA ALA A 16 53.30 5.57 35.17
C ALA A 16 52.06 4.71 34.88
N LEU A 17 51.32 4.33 35.92
CA LEU A 17 50.00 3.73 35.79
C LEU A 17 49.03 4.82 35.31
N ALA A 18 48.76 4.87 34.01
CA ALA A 18 47.76 5.77 33.46
C ALA A 18 46.37 5.33 33.96
N ALA A 19 45.78 6.09 34.88
CA ALA A 19 44.39 5.91 35.26
C ALA A 19 43.51 6.19 34.04
N GLN A 20 42.87 5.15 33.48
CA GLN A 20 41.87 5.31 32.43
C GLN A 20 40.67 6.05 33.05
N THR A 21 40.39 7.26 32.56
CA THR A 21 39.13 7.94 32.86
C THR A 21 37.98 7.08 32.37
N PRO A 22 36.98 6.75 33.21
CA PRO A 22 35.83 5.98 32.77
C PRO A 22 35.11 6.75 31.66
N ALA A 23 34.81 6.05 30.56
CA ALA A 23 34.07 6.63 29.45
C ALA A 23 32.71 7.18 29.94
N PRO A 24 32.23 8.32 29.39
CA PRO A 24 30.93 8.85 29.77
C PRO A 24 29.85 7.80 29.48
N ARG A 25 29.16 7.36 30.54
CA ARG A 25 28.03 6.45 30.43
C ARG A 25 26.81 7.29 30.08
N MET A 26 26.30 7.15 28.86
CA MET A 26 24.98 7.67 28.55
C MET A 26 23.95 6.90 29.39
N GLU A 27 23.34 7.59 30.35
CA GLU A 27 22.13 7.10 30.99
C GLU A 27 20.98 7.34 30.01
N LEU A 28 20.39 6.26 29.52
CA LEU A 28 19.18 6.35 28.73
C LEU A 28 18.08 6.87 29.67
N ALA A 29 17.61 8.11 29.46
CA ALA A 29 16.45 8.60 30.19
C ALA A 29 15.30 7.61 30.01
N ALA A 30 14.59 7.28 31.09
CA ALA A 30 13.47 6.36 31.04
C ALA A 30 12.45 6.88 30.01
N ALA A 31 12.21 6.08 28.96
CA ALA A 31 11.23 6.45 27.95
C ALA A 31 9.85 6.55 28.61
N THR A 32 9.23 7.72 28.55
CA THR A 32 7.83 7.87 28.96
C THR A 32 6.98 7.11 27.96
N ALA A 33 6.29 6.08 28.43
CA ALA A 33 5.32 5.38 27.61
C ALA A 33 4.17 6.33 27.26
N VAL A 34 4.02 6.68 25.99
CA VAL A 34 2.83 7.40 25.51
C VAL A 34 1.67 6.42 25.51
N GLY A 35 0.67 6.69 26.32
CA GLY A 35 -0.50 5.84 26.51
C GLY A 35 -1.57 6.53 27.35
N PRO A 36 -2.69 5.87 27.64
CA PRO A 36 -3.84 6.48 28.32
C PRO A 36 -3.55 6.95 29.76
N ALA A 37 -2.39 6.61 30.31
CA ALA A 37 -1.92 7.10 31.61
C ALA A 37 -1.37 8.54 31.56
N VAL A 38 -1.09 9.07 30.36
CA VAL A 38 -0.70 10.47 30.15
C VAL A 38 -1.97 11.25 29.86
N ALA A 39 -2.32 12.20 30.74
CA ALA A 39 -3.49 13.05 30.56
C ALA A 39 -3.28 14.03 29.39
N ASP A 40 -4.35 14.29 28.64
CA ASP A 40 -4.34 15.33 27.60
C ASP A 40 -4.09 16.70 28.23
N ASP A 41 -3.26 17.51 27.56
CA ASP A 41 -3.02 18.89 27.96
C ASP A 41 -4.24 19.76 27.66
N ALA A 42 -4.74 20.47 28.69
CA ALA A 42 -5.97 21.24 28.58
C ALA A 42 -5.85 22.46 27.66
N GLU A 43 -4.65 23.02 27.48
CA GLU A 43 -4.39 24.13 26.56
C GLU A 43 -4.37 23.61 25.12
N VAL A 44 -3.66 22.50 24.87
CA VAL A 44 -3.64 21.83 23.56
C VAL A 44 -5.05 21.39 23.16
N ALA A 45 -5.81 20.76 24.07
CA ALA A 45 -7.18 20.34 23.81
C ALA A 45 -8.09 21.52 23.43
N ARG A 46 -7.96 22.66 24.13
CA ARG A 46 -8.72 23.88 23.83
C ARG A 46 -8.35 24.47 22.47
N TYR A 47 -7.07 24.41 22.10
CA TYR A 47 -6.59 24.85 20.79
C TYR A 47 -7.10 23.96 19.65
N LEU A 48 -7.12 22.64 19.86
CA LEU A 48 -7.56 21.66 18.86
C LEU A 48 -9.09 21.60 18.69
N ALA A 49 -9.86 21.91 19.73
CA ALA A 49 -11.32 21.83 19.71
C ALA A 49 -11.98 22.52 18.47
N PRO A 50 -11.70 23.79 18.14
CA PRO A 50 -12.31 24.43 16.96
C PRO A 50 -11.83 23.83 15.62
N LEU A 51 -10.65 23.22 15.57
CA LEU A 51 -10.16 22.53 14.37
C LEU A 51 -10.86 21.17 14.21
N ALA A 52 -11.00 20.43 15.30
CA ALA A 52 -11.73 19.16 15.33
C ALA A 52 -13.18 19.35 14.88
N GLU A 53 -13.87 20.40 15.34
CA GLU A 53 -15.23 20.72 14.90
C GLU A 53 -15.33 20.96 13.38
N LYS A 54 -14.40 21.72 12.79
CA LYS A 54 -14.36 21.95 11.34
C LYS A 54 -14.12 20.67 10.55
N ILE A 55 -13.23 19.81 11.04
CA ILE A 55 -12.95 18.50 10.45
C ILE A 55 -14.20 17.62 10.55
N HIS A 56 -14.78 17.48 11.74
CA HIS A 56 -15.97 16.66 12.00
C HIS A 56 -17.16 17.06 11.12
N ALA A 57 -17.40 18.36 10.93
CA ALA A 57 -18.48 18.86 10.07
C ALA A 57 -18.37 18.36 8.62
N SER A 58 -17.15 18.20 8.11
CA SER A 58 -16.91 17.72 6.74
C SER A 58 -16.79 16.19 6.67
N PHE A 59 -16.16 15.59 7.67
CA PHE A 59 -15.79 14.17 7.70
C PHE A 59 -16.95 13.27 8.16
N GLY A 60 -17.89 13.80 8.94
CA GLY A 60 -19.06 13.07 9.45
C GLY A 60 -20.16 12.81 8.42
N ARG A 61 -20.03 13.38 7.21
CA ARG A 61 -21.03 13.24 6.14
C ARG A 61 -21.12 11.80 5.64
N VAL A 62 -22.32 11.24 5.67
CA VAL A 62 -22.63 9.90 5.17
C VAL A 62 -22.69 9.91 3.64
N LEU A 63 -21.96 8.98 3.02
CA LEU A 63 -21.89 8.79 1.57
C LEU A 63 -22.88 7.72 1.09
N GLY A 64 -23.16 6.73 1.92
CA GLY A 64 -24.06 5.61 1.63
C GLY A 64 -23.91 4.53 2.71
N THR A 65 -24.36 3.32 2.41
CA THR A 65 -24.32 2.19 3.35
C THR A 65 -23.58 0.99 2.77
N SER A 66 -22.81 0.30 3.60
CA SER A 66 -22.19 -0.99 3.29
C SER A 66 -22.74 -2.06 4.25
N PRO A 67 -23.70 -2.90 3.84
CA PRO A 67 -24.40 -3.79 4.78
C PRO A 67 -23.48 -4.82 5.44
N ASN A 68 -22.48 -5.32 4.71
CA ASN A 68 -21.55 -6.33 5.19
C ASN A 68 -20.15 -5.77 5.50
N GLY A 69 -19.96 -4.45 5.34
CA GLY A 69 -18.63 -3.84 5.26
C GLY A 69 -17.86 -4.34 4.03
N ILE A 70 -16.59 -3.92 3.92
CA ILE A 70 -15.67 -4.39 2.88
C ILE A 70 -14.29 -4.61 3.50
N GLY A 71 -13.84 -5.87 3.47
CA GLY A 71 -12.54 -6.27 4.00
C GLY A 71 -11.41 -5.97 3.03
N LYS A 72 -10.26 -5.54 3.58
CA LYS A 72 -8.98 -5.67 2.89
C LYS A 72 -8.29 -6.97 3.33
N SER A 73 -7.52 -7.55 2.43
CA SER A 73 -6.65 -8.68 2.77
C SER A 73 -5.22 -8.37 2.38
N ARG A 74 -4.27 -8.93 3.14
CA ARG A 74 -2.84 -8.90 2.81
C ARG A 74 -2.37 -10.16 2.07
N THR A 75 -3.25 -11.13 1.87
CA THR A 75 -2.91 -12.47 1.38
C THR A 75 -3.84 -12.92 0.28
N ALA A 76 -3.26 -13.60 -0.72
CA ALA A 76 -3.88 -14.59 -1.61
C ALA A 76 -5.23 -14.17 -2.22
N GLY A 77 -5.18 -13.26 -3.21
CA GLY A 77 -6.23 -13.02 -4.20
C GLY A 77 -7.63 -12.64 -3.72
N ASP A 78 -7.86 -12.52 -2.41
CA ASP A 78 -9.15 -12.19 -1.80
C ASP A 78 -9.05 -10.83 -1.10
N ASN A 79 -9.02 -9.75 -1.87
CA ASN A 79 -8.95 -8.39 -1.35
C ASN A 79 -10.13 -7.55 -1.87
N PRO A 80 -11.36 -7.78 -1.36
CA PRO A 80 -12.57 -7.15 -1.91
C PRO A 80 -12.51 -5.62 -1.90
N LEU A 81 -11.92 -5.00 -0.87
CA LEU A 81 -11.73 -3.56 -0.83
C LEU A 81 -10.73 -3.08 -1.88
N GLY A 82 -9.67 -3.84 -2.13
CA GLY A 82 -8.73 -3.56 -3.20
C GLY A 82 -9.35 -3.70 -4.59
N PHE A 83 -10.18 -4.71 -4.80
CA PHE A 83 -10.87 -4.88 -6.08
C PHE A 83 -11.87 -3.76 -6.33
N PHE A 84 -12.64 -3.37 -5.30
CA PHE A 84 -13.49 -2.19 -5.35
C PHE A 84 -12.70 -0.93 -5.74
N LEU A 85 -11.54 -0.71 -5.11
CA LEU A 85 -10.66 0.42 -5.46
C LEU A 85 -10.20 0.35 -6.93
N ALA A 86 -9.75 -0.81 -7.40
CA ALA A 86 -9.31 -0.97 -8.77
C ALA A 86 -10.45 -0.74 -9.78
N ASP A 87 -11.67 -1.19 -9.47
CA ASP A 87 -12.86 -0.94 -10.29
C ASP A 87 -13.18 0.58 -10.35
N VAL A 88 -13.13 1.27 -9.20
CA VAL A 88 -13.29 2.74 -9.12
C VAL A 88 -12.24 3.46 -9.97
N MET A 89 -10.97 3.05 -9.87
CA MET A 89 -9.87 3.62 -10.66
C MET A 89 -10.08 3.40 -12.16
N ARG A 90 -10.50 2.21 -12.58
CA ARG A 90 -10.78 1.89 -13.99
C ARG A 90 -11.94 2.73 -14.53
N GLU A 91 -13.02 2.88 -13.77
CA GLU A 91 -14.16 3.73 -14.10
C GLU A 91 -13.73 5.21 -14.22
N GLY A 92 -13.01 5.71 -13.22
CA GLY A 92 -12.52 7.10 -13.18
C GLY A 92 -11.60 7.41 -14.35
N ALA A 93 -10.64 6.52 -14.63
CA ALA A 93 -9.71 6.67 -15.74
C ALA A 93 -10.40 6.67 -17.10
N THR A 94 -11.39 5.78 -17.30
CA THR A 94 -12.19 5.74 -18.53
C THR A 94 -12.93 7.07 -18.76
N LYS A 95 -13.50 7.66 -17.70
CA LYS A 95 -14.18 8.96 -17.77
C LYS A 95 -13.21 10.09 -18.10
N VAL A 96 -12.05 10.15 -17.44
CA VAL A 96 -11.04 11.19 -17.65
C VAL A 96 -10.44 11.10 -19.05
N ALA A 97 -10.07 9.90 -19.50
CA ALA A 97 -9.48 9.68 -20.81
C ALA A 97 -10.48 9.86 -21.96
N LYS A 98 -11.79 9.85 -21.67
CA LYS A 98 -12.87 9.78 -22.68
C LYS A 98 -12.63 8.67 -23.71
N ALA A 99 -12.02 7.59 -23.24
CA ALA A 99 -11.59 6.44 -24.02
C ALA A 99 -11.53 5.22 -23.09
N GLU A 100 -11.62 4.02 -23.66
CA GLU A 100 -11.54 2.80 -22.87
C GLU A 100 -10.19 2.71 -22.12
N VAL A 101 -10.28 2.53 -20.81
CA VAL A 101 -9.16 2.10 -19.95
C VAL A 101 -9.50 0.70 -19.48
N ARG A 102 -8.92 -0.31 -20.14
CA ARG A 102 -9.36 -1.71 -20.02
C ARG A 102 -8.85 -2.39 -18.75
N PHE A 103 -7.80 -1.86 -18.14
CA PHE A 103 -7.16 -2.45 -16.96
C PHE A 103 -6.85 -1.40 -15.90
N ALA A 104 -6.98 -1.76 -14.62
CA ALA A 104 -6.48 -0.96 -13.51
C ALA A 104 -5.73 -1.83 -12.53
N PHE A 105 -4.66 -1.30 -11.93
CA PHE A 105 -3.85 -1.99 -10.94
C PHE A 105 -3.51 -1.06 -9.78
N THR A 106 -3.63 -1.57 -8.57
CA THR A 106 -3.27 -0.87 -7.33
C THR A 106 -2.62 -1.83 -6.35
N ASN A 107 -2.06 -1.32 -5.26
CA ASN A 107 -1.39 -2.13 -4.25
C ASN A 107 -2.21 -2.20 -2.96
N THR A 108 -2.19 -3.39 -2.37
CA THR A 108 -2.80 -3.66 -1.06
C THR A 108 -2.22 -2.78 0.05
N GLY A 109 -0.93 -2.41 -0.06
CA GLY A 109 -0.23 -1.60 0.94
C GLY A 109 -0.81 -0.20 1.16
N GLY A 110 -1.47 0.34 0.13
CA GLY A 110 -2.17 1.63 0.17
C GLY A 110 -3.42 1.62 1.05
N LEU A 111 -4.03 0.44 1.27
CA LEU A 111 -5.26 0.28 2.06
C LEU A 111 -4.92 0.09 3.55
N ARG A 112 -5.39 1.02 4.40
CA ARG A 112 -4.96 1.08 5.80
C ARG A 112 -5.95 0.45 6.78
N ARG A 113 -7.24 0.44 6.46
CA ARG A 113 -8.27 -0.26 7.24
C ARG A 113 -9.40 -0.81 6.37
N ASN A 114 -10.27 -1.61 6.97
CA ASN A 114 -11.50 -2.10 6.36
C ASN A 114 -12.58 -1.00 6.38
N ILE A 115 -13.57 -1.12 5.50
CA ILE A 115 -14.85 -0.43 5.66
C ILE A 115 -15.72 -1.29 6.57
N ASN A 116 -16.20 -0.72 7.68
CA ASN A 116 -17.07 -1.43 8.62
C ASN A 116 -18.50 -1.57 8.05
N PRO A 117 -19.27 -2.55 8.51
CA PRO A 117 -20.71 -2.60 8.24
C PRO A 117 -21.43 -1.34 8.73
N GLY A 118 -22.41 -0.87 7.96
CA GLY A 118 -23.26 0.29 8.29
C GLY A 118 -23.01 1.51 7.40
N ASP A 119 -23.19 2.70 7.98
CA ASP A 119 -22.96 3.97 7.29
C ASP A 119 -21.48 4.14 6.93
N VAL A 120 -21.22 4.49 5.67
CA VAL A 120 -19.88 4.86 5.19
C VAL A 120 -19.80 6.37 5.12
N LYS A 121 -18.86 6.96 5.87
CA LYS A 121 -18.66 8.41 5.94
C LYS A 121 -17.43 8.83 5.14
N VAL A 122 -17.30 10.13 4.90
CA VAL A 122 -16.08 10.72 4.33
C VAL A 122 -14.85 10.33 5.16
N GLN A 123 -14.95 10.38 6.50
CA GLN A 123 -13.88 9.96 7.40
C GLN A 123 -13.38 8.54 7.12
N ASP A 124 -14.29 7.59 6.90
CA ASP A 124 -13.92 6.20 6.65
C ASP A 124 -13.04 6.09 5.40
N ILE A 125 -13.35 6.84 4.34
CA ILE A 125 -12.54 6.83 3.11
C ILE A 125 -11.16 7.45 3.35
N PHE A 126 -11.07 8.52 4.14
CA PHE A 126 -9.79 9.12 4.54
C PHE A 126 -8.93 8.16 5.36
N GLU A 127 -9.53 7.37 6.24
CA GLU A 127 -8.81 6.39 7.03
C GLU A 127 -8.42 5.15 6.21
N VAL A 128 -9.22 4.76 5.21
CA VAL A 128 -8.88 3.66 4.27
C VAL A 128 -7.74 4.06 3.34
N LEU A 129 -7.81 5.26 2.75
CA LEU A 129 -6.86 5.81 1.78
C LEU A 129 -6.26 7.13 2.29
N PRO A 130 -5.31 7.09 3.24
CA PRO A 130 -4.76 8.32 3.81
C PRO A 130 -3.72 9.01 2.92
N PHE A 131 -3.24 8.34 1.87
CA PHE A 131 -2.25 8.91 0.95
C PHE A 131 -2.94 9.73 -0.15
N ASP A 132 -2.34 10.86 -0.52
CA ASP A 132 -2.80 11.72 -1.61
C ASP A 132 -2.30 11.23 -2.98
N ASN A 133 -2.36 9.91 -3.19
CA ASN A 133 -2.02 9.31 -4.46
C ASN A 133 -2.97 9.81 -5.56
N GLU A 134 -2.38 10.14 -6.70
CA GLU A 134 -3.08 10.60 -7.89
C GLU A 134 -3.38 9.43 -8.82
N LEU A 135 -4.53 9.45 -9.49
CA LEU A 135 -4.84 8.53 -10.57
C LEU A 135 -3.94 8.85 -11.78
N VAL A 136 -3.28 7.83 -12.30
CA VAL A 136 -2.42 7.92 -13.48
C VAL A 136 -2.90 6.96 -14.55
N ILE A 137 -2.85 7.40 -15.80
CA ILE A 137 -3.12 6.57 -16.97
C ILE A 137 -1.82 6.42 -17.76
N ALA A 138 -1.43 5.20 -18.07
CA ALA A 138 -0.25 4.92 -18.88
C ALA A 138 -0.52 3.75 -19.83
N GLU A 139 0.25 3.68 -20.91
CA GLU A 139 0.15 2.66 -21.94
C GLU A 139 1.20 1.57 -21.75
N TYR A 140 0.73 0.33 -21.87
CA TYR A 140 1.50 -0.90 -21.75
C TYR A 140 1.18 -1.82 -22.92
N THR A 141 2.06 -2.75 -23.24
CA THR A 141 1.73 -3.88 -24.11
C THR A 141 0.88 -4.90 -23.35
N GLY A 142 0.12 -5.75 -24.04
CA GLY A 142 -0.58 -6.86 -23.40
C GLY A 142 0.38 -7.79 -22.65
N ALA A 143 1.60 -7.98 -23.17
CA ALA A 143 2.65 -8.73 -22.48
C ALA A 143 3.04 -8.10 -21.13
N GLU A 144 3.17 -6.77 -21.06
CA GLU A 144 3.44 -6.06 -19.82
C GLU A 144 2.25 -6.14 -18.84
N VAL A 145 1.00 -6.09 -19.31
CA VAL A 145 -0.19 -6.29 -18.46
C VAL A 145 -0.18 -7.69 -17.83
N ILE A 146 0.10 -8.72 -18.63
CA ILE A 146 0.26 -10.10 -18.15
C ILE A 146 1.37 -10.17 -17.10
N GLN A 147 2.49 -9.49 -17.35
CA GLN A 147 3.65 -9.47 -16.46
C GLN A 147 3.34 -8.76 -15.13
N ILE A 148 2.64 -7.62 -15.14
CA ILE A 148 2.20 -6.91 -13.93
C ILE A 148 1.36 -7.83 -13.03
N ILE A 149 0.42 -8.57 -13.62
CA ILE A 149 -0.42 -9.52 -12.87
C ILE A 149 0.42 -10.65 -12.29
N LYS A 150 1.37 -11.20 -13.06
CA LYS A 150 2.30 -12.23 -12.57
C LYS A 150 3.15 -11.73 -11.40
N GLU A 151 3.71 -10.53 -11.49
CA GLU A 151 4.49 -9.91 -10.41
C GLU A 151 3.65 -9.76 -9.13
N GLY A 152 2.38 -9.35 -9.24
CA GLY A 152 1.45 -9.32 -8.11
C GLY A 152 1.21 -10.69 -7.48
N ILE A 153 1.05 -11.74 -8.31
CA ILE A 153 0.93 -13.13 -7.84
C ILE A 153 2.20 -13.56 -7.11
N GLN A 154 3.37 -13.28 -7.68
CA GLN A 154 4.68 -13.61 -7.10
C GLN A 154 4.90 -12.95 -5.74
N ARG A 155 4.47 -11.70 -5.59
CA ARG A 155 4.71 -10.89 -4.40
C ARG A 155 3.90 -11.35 -3.19
N ARG A 156 2.59 -11.61 -3.34
CA ARG A 156 1.66 -11.89 -2.22
C ARG A 156 0.51 -12.85 -2.55
N GLY A 157 0.61 -13.58 -3.66
CA GLY A 157 -0.53 -14.33 -4.20
C GLY A 157 -1.59 -13.42 -4.78
N GLY A 158 -1.20 -12.26 -5.31
CA GLY A 158 -2.08 -11.33 -6.00
C GLY A 158 -2.02 -9.93 -5.40
N GLU A 159 -2.20 -8.94 -6.27
CA GLU A 159 -2.43 -7.54 -5.88
C GLU A 159 -3.72 -7.08 -6.57
N PRO A 160 -4.43 -6.07 -6.04
CA PRO A 160 -5.72 -5.72 -6.58
C PRO A 160 -5.66 -5.16 -8.00
N PHE A 161 -6.47 -5.73 -8.87
CA PHE A 161 -6.64 -5.24 -10.23
C PHE A 161 -8.11 -5.29 -10.66
N SER A 162 -8.39 -4.63 -11.77
CA SER A 162 -9.68 -4.59 -12.43
C SER A 162 -9.52 -4.79 -13.94
N GLY A 163 -10.46 -5.50 -14.58
CA GLY A 163 -10.53 -5.65 -16.05
C GLY A 163 -9.98 -6.97 -16.59
N ALA A 164 -9.40 -7.81 -15.74
CA ALA A 164 -8.86 -9.13 -16.11
C ALA A 164 -9.40 -10.23 -15.19
N ARG A 165 -8.95 -11.47 -15.42
CA ARG A 165 -8.98 -12.58 -14.46
C ARG A 165 -7.67 -13.36 -14.57
N ALA A 166 -7.23 -13.92 -13.45
CA ALA A 166 -6.07 -14.79 -13.38
C ALA A 166 -6.44 -16.12 -12.73
N SER A 167 -5.96 -17.22 -13.31
CA SER A 167 -6.05 -18.56 -12.75
C SER A 167 -4.64 -19.13 -12.60
N VAL A 168 -4.34 -19.68 -11.42
CA VAL A 168 -3.09 -20.37 -11.14
C VAL A 168 -3.41 -21.79 -10.69
N THR A 169 -3.07 -22.75 -11.55
CA THR A 169 -3.34 -24.17 -11.36
C THR A 169 -2.02 -24.97 -11.29
N GLY A 170 -2.12 -26.30 -11.15
CA GLY A 170 -0.97 -27.17 -10.98
C GLY A 170 -0.53 -27.26 -9.52
N THR A 171 0.77 -27.46 -9.30
CA THR A 171 1.38 -27.60 -7.97
C THR A 171 2.27 -26.39 -7.66
N PRO A 172 2.61 -26.14 -6.38
CA PRO A 172 3.55 -25.08 -6.02
C PRO A 172 4.89 -25.15 -6.76
N ASP A 173 5.37 -26.35 -7.09
CA ASP A 173 6.63 -26.55 -7.82
C ASP A 173 6.48 -26.36 -9.35
N HIS A 174 5.26 -26.52 -9.87
CA HIS A 174 4.94 -26.42 -11.30
C HIS A 174 3.62 -25.63 -11.52
N PRO A 175 3.61 -24.33 -11.18
CA PRO A 175 2.41 -23.51 -11.35
C PRO A 175 2.16 -23.19 -12.82
N VAL A 176 0.89 -23.27 -13.23
CA VAL A 176 0.43 -22.85 -14.57
C VAL A 176 -0.44 -21.61 -14.41
N VAL A 177 -0.03 -20.51 -15.04
CA VAL A 177 -0.72 -19.22 -14.94
C VAL A 177 -1.44 -18.90 -16.24
N SER A 178 -2.77 -18.74 -16.15
CA SER A 178 -3.64 -18.31 -17.24
C SER A 178 -4.24 -16.96 -16.90
N ILE A 179 -4.16 -16.00 -17.83
CA ILE A 179 -4.65 -14.64 -17.64
C ILE A 179 -5.48 -14.26 -18.87
N THR A 180 -6.69 -13.77 -18.63
CA THR A 180 -7.64 -13.31 -19.65
C THR A 180 -8.23 -11.97 -19.28
N TRP A 181 -8.88 -11.30 -20.23
CA TRP A 181 -9.76 -10.19 -19.92
C TRP A 181 -10.98 -10.64 -19.12
N SER A 182 -11.67 -9.72 -18.45
CA SER A 182 -12.87 -10.02 -17.66
C SER A 182 -14.06 -10.51 -18.48
N ASP A 183 -14.01 -10.41 -19.81
CA ASP A 183 -14.99 -11.02 -20.74
C ASP A 183 -14.61 -12.46 -21.15
N GLY A 184 -13.44 -12.96 -20.70
CA GLY A 184 -12.92 -14.29 -21.04
C GLY A 184 -12.03 -14.33 -22.28
N THR A 185 -11.90 -13.23 -23.03
CA THR A 185 -11.04 -13.16 -24.21
C THR A 185 -9.57 -13.16 -23.85
N ALA A 186 -8.74 -13.71 -24.75
CA ALA A 186 -7.30 -13.73 -24.57
C ALA A 186 -6.70 -12.31 -24.67
N ILE A 187 -5.64 -12.07 -23.91
CA ILE A 187 -4.86 -10.83 -24.01
C ILE A 187 -3.86 -10.99 -25.16
N ASP A 188 -4.00 -10.18 -26.21
CA ASP A 188 -2.99 -10.09 -27.27
C ASP A 188 -1.71 -9.44 -26.70
N PRO A 189 -0.57 -10.15 -26.68
CA PRO A 189 0.68 -9.62 -26.12
C PRO A 189 1.18 -8.34 -26.80
N ALA A 190 0.87 -8.14 -28.08
CA ALA A 190 1.32 -6.99 -28.87
C ALA A 190 0.40 -5.77 -28.76
N ALA A 191 -0.83 -5.94 -28.26
CA ALA A 191 -1.79 -4.86 -28.18
C ALA A 191 -1.34 -3.78 -27.20
N THR A 192 -1.55 -2.50 -27.54
CA THR A 192 -1.38 -1.38 -26.61
C THR A 192 -2.63 -1.25 -25.74
N VAL A 193 -2.43 -1.25 -24.43
CA VAL A 193 -3.48 -1.21 -23.41
C VAL A 193 -3.28 0.02 -22.53
N LYS A 194 -4.33 0.82 -22.39
CA LYS A 194 -4.39 1.87 -21.36
C LYS A 194 -4.66 1.24 -20.00
N VAL A 195 -3.79 1.54 -19.05
CA VAL A 195 -3.81 1.04 -17.67
C VAL A 195 -3.96 2.21 -16.71
N ALA A 196 -4.92 2.10 -15.80
CA ALA A 196 -5.03 2.98 -14.65
C ALA A 196 -4.17 2.46 -13.48
N THR A 197 -3.38 3.33 -12.88
CA THR A 197 -2.64 3.04 -11.64
C THR A 197 -2.48 4.31 -10.81
N THR A 198 -1.58 4.32 -9.84
CA THR A 198 -1.24 5.52 -9.07
C THR A 198 0.14 6.06 -9.43
N ASP A 199 0.35 7.35 -9.21
CA ASP A 199 1.65 8.02 -9.28
C ASP A 199 2.71 7.31 -8.42
N TYR A 200 2.34 6.89 -7.20
CA TYR A 200 3.19 6.11 -6.31
C TYR A 200 3.67 4.81 -6.96
N LEU A 201 2.78 4.06 -7.62
CA LEU A 201 3.13 2.79 -8.25
C LEU A 201 3.89 2.96 -9.55
N LEU A 202 3.57 3.98 -10.35
CA LEU A 202 4.36 4.32 -11.54
C LEU A 202 5.81 4.67 -11.16
N ALA A 203 6.02 5.42 -10.08
CA ALA A 203 7.36 5.82 -9.64
C ALA A 203 8.15 4.66 -9.00
N ASN A 204 7.50 3.88 -8.14
CA ASN A 204 8.19 2.95 -7.24
C ASN A 204 8.04 1.47 -7.64
N GLY A 205 7.00 1.12 -8.42
CA GLY A 205 6.60 -0.25 -8.74
C GLY A 205 6.05 -1.03 -7.54
N ASP A 206 6.54 -0.81 -6.32
CA ASP A 206 6.15 -1.53 -5.09
C ASP A 206 6.09 -3.05 -5.30
N GLY A 207 7.20 -3.63 -5.78
CA GLY A 207 7.33 -5.06 -6.10
C GLY A 207 6.56 -5.52 -7.35
N THR A 208 6.01 -4.58 -8.13
CA THR A 208 5.59 -4.77 -9.52
C THR A 208 6.40 -3.85 -10.44
N PRO A 209 7.69 -4.16 -10.70
CA PRO A 209 8.59 -3.26 -11.43
C PRO A 209 8.13 -2.95 -12.86
N THR A 210 7.32 -3.81 -13.49
CA THR A 210 6.81 -3.55 -14.84
C THR A 210 5.92 -2.29 -14.88
N LEU A 211 5.27 -1.89 -13.78
CA LEU A 211 4.52 -0.62 -13.73
C LEU A 211 5.40 0.63 -13.97
N LYS A 212 6.72 0.53 -13.83
CA LYS A 212 7.62 1.66 -14.06
C LYS A 212 7.90 1.91 -15.54
N THR A 213 7.53 0.98 -16.42
CA THR A 213 7.81 1.05 -17.87
C THR A 213 6.68 1.71 -18.66
N GLY A 214 5.64 2.18 -17.97
CA GLY A 214 4.47 2.82 -18.58
C GLY A 214 4.85 3.98 -19.50
N ARG A 215 4.22 4.03 -20.67
CA ARG A 215 4.45 5.05 -21.70
C ARG A 215 3.23 5.95 -21.85
N ASN A 216 3.38 7.07 -22.55
CA ASN A 216 2.28 8.01 -22.80
C ASN A 216 1.52 8.37 -21.51
N VAL A 217 2.29 8.66 -20.47
CA VAL A 217 1.79 8.87 -19.11
C VAL A 217 0.94 10.15 -19.05
N VAL A 218 -0.25 10.01 -18.49
CA VAL A 218 -1.16 11.11 -18.15
C VAL A 218 -1.35 11.15 -16.64
N LEU A 219 -0.80 12.19 -16.02
CA LEU A 219 -1.17 12.62 -14.68
C LEU A 219 -2.53 13.32 -14.78
N THR A 220 -3.55 12.77 -14.14
CA THR A 220 -4.94 13.22 -14.29
C THR A 220 -5.32 14.39 -13.38
N GLY A 221 -4.50 14.68 -12.38
CA GLY A 221 -4.79 15.58 -11.27
C GLY A 221 -5.92 15.10 -10.35
N GLN A 222 -6.43 13.88 -10.53
CA GLN A 222 -7.54 13.32 -9.75
C GLN A 222 -7.01 12.55 -8.54
N PRO A 223 -7.30 12.98 -7.30
CA PRO A 223 -6.97 12.19 -6.12
C PRO A 223 -7.79 10.89 -6.13
N VAL A 224 -7.12 9.75 -5.98
CA VAL A 224 -7.80 8.44 -5.97
C VAL A 224 -8.87 8.37 -4.88
N ARG A 225 -8.59 8.98 -3.72
CA ARG A 225 -9.53 9.10 -2.60
C ARG A 225 -10.83 9.81 -3.01
N GLN A 226 -10.74 10.86 -3.82
CA GLN A 226 -11.91 11.60 -4.28
C GLN A 226 -12.78 10.75 -5.20
N LEU A 227 -12.17 9.97 -6.09
CA LEU A 227 -12.90 9.04 -6.95
C LEU A 227 -13.72 8.02 -6.14
N VAL A 228 -13.15 7.52 -5.05
CA VAL A 228 -13.87 6.59 -4.14
C VAL A 228 -15.02 7.30 -3.42
N ILE A 229 -14.81 8.53 -2.93
CA ILE A 229 -15.88 9.34 -2.33
C ILE A 229 -17.03 9.53 -3.32
N ASP A 230 -16.72 9.90 -4.56
CA ASP A 230 -17.72 10.17 -5.61
C ASP A 230 -18.52 8.92 -5.97
N VAL A 231 -17.86 7.76 -6.06
CA VAL A 231 -18.53 6.47 -6.31
C VAL A 231 -19.40 6.07 -5.13
N CYS A 232 -18.90 6.15 -3.89
CA CYS A 232 -19.68 5.86 -2.70
C CYS A 232 -20.93 6.75 -2.61
N GLU A 233 -20.77 8.05 -2.86
CA GLU A 233 -21.88 9.00 -2.84
C GLU A 233 -22.89 8.73 -3.96
N ARG A 234 -22.42 8.37 -5.15
CA ARG A 234 -23.28 7.95 -6.26
C ARG A 234 -24.08 6.71 -5.89
N LEU A 235 -23.46 5.68 -5.32
CA LEU A 235 -24.15 4.46 -4.87
C LEU A 235 -25.18 4.78 -3.77
N GLY A 236 -24.84 5.64 -2.82
CA GLY A 236 -25.77 6.10 -1.78
C GLY A 236 -26.99 6.83 -2.35
N ARG A 237 -26.80 7.76 -3.30
CA ARG A 237 -27.90 8.42 -4.01
C ARG A 237 -28.77 7.43 -4.79
N GLU A 238 -28.17 6.41 -5.39
CA GLU A 238 -28.85 5.33 -6.11
C GLU A 238 -29.48 4.29 -5.17
N ARG A 239 -29.31 4.42 -3.84
CA ARG A 239 -29.73 3.44 -2.82
C ARG A 239 -29.18 2.04 -3.08
N LYS A 240 -27.98 1.96 -3.68
CA LYS A 240 -27.24 0.72 -3.87
C LYS A 240 -26.23 0.56 -2.74
N PRO A 241 -25.97 -0.68 -2.29
CA PRO A 241 -24.97 -0.92 -1.26
C PRO A 241 -23.57 -0.59 -1.81
N ILE A 242 -22.74 0.01 -0.97
CA ILE A 242 -21.30 0.17 -1.22
C ILE A 242 -20.64 -1.18 -1.00
N GLN A 243 -20.44 -1.90 -2.09
CA GLN A 243 -19.87 -3.25 -2.15
C GLN A 243 -19.07 -3.42 -3.45
N PRO A 244 -18.02 -4.26 -3.47
CA PRO A 244 -17.34 -4.64 -4.71
C PRO A 244 -18.28 -5.38 -5.65
N GLU A 245 -17.95 -5.40 -6.94
CA GLU A 245 -18.58 -6.31 -7.87
C GLU A 245 -18.33 -7.78 -7.46
N GLU A 246 -19.32 -8.63 -7.71
CA GLU A 246 -19.17 -10.06 -7.51
C GLU A 246 -18.24 -10.69 -8.56
N GLY A 247 -17.58 -11.78 -8.16
CA GLY A 247 -16.79 -12.62 -9.06
C GLY A 247 -15.30 -12.63 -8.74
N ALA A 248 -14.72 -13.82 -8.77
CA ALA A 248 -13.31 -14.01 -8.48
C ALA A 248 -12.43 -13.35 -9.56
N ARG A 249 -11.47 -12.51 -9.12
CA ARG A 249 -10.39 -11.99 -9.97
C ARG A 249 -9.21 -12.96 -10.02
N TYR A 250 -9.01 -13.72 -8.95
CA TYR A 250 -8.02 -14.78 -8.84
C TYR A 250 -8.68 -16.13 -8.56
N ILE A 251 -8.27 -17.15 -9.27
CA ILE A 251 -8.68 -18.54 -9.04
C ILE A 251 -7.42 -19.37 -8.81
N TYR A 252 -7.38 -20.12 -7.71
CA TYR A 252 -6.24 -20.96 -7.33
C TYR A 252 -6.68 -22.42 -7.23
N SER A 253 -5.87 -23.36 -7.71
CA SER A 253 -6.06 -24.77 -7.34
C SER A 253 -5.90 -24.95 -5.84
N PRO A 254 -6.51 -25.98 -5.22
CA PRO A 254 -6.43 -26.22 -3.78
C PRO A 254 -4.98 -26.27 -3.26
N GLU A 255 -4.06 -26.90 -4.00
CA GLU A 255 -2.65 -27.00 -3.62
C GLU A 255 -1.95 -25.64 -3.62
N ILE A 256 -2.20 -24.82 -4.64
CA ILE A 256 -1.64 -23.46 -4.73
C ILE A 256 -2.22 -22.57 -3.62
N ALA A 257 -3.53 -22.64 -3.39
CA ALA A 257 -4.18 -21.89 -2.32
C ALA A 257 -3.62 -22.26 -0.94
N ALA A 258 -3.40 -23.55 -0.69
CA ALA A 258 -2.78 -24.04 0.55
C ALA A 258 -1.35 -23.51 0.72
N ALA A 259 -0.53 -23.55 -0.34
CA ALA A 259 0.84 -23.06 -0.31
C ALA A 259 0.92 -21.53 -0.13
N LEU A 260 0.01 -20.77 -0.74
CA LEU A 260 -0.12 -19.33 -0.52
C LEU A 260 -0.46 -19.01 0.94
N LYS A 261 -1.40 -19.74 1.53
CA LYS A 261 -1.79 -19.58 2.94
C LYS A 261 -0.64 -19.91 3.90
N ALA A 262 0.19 -20.89 3.55
CA ALA A 262 1.39 -21.26 4.29
C ALA A 262 2.59 -20.33 4.03
N SER A 263 2.48 -19.36 3.11
CA SER A 263 3.59 -18.53 2.64
C SER A 263 4.77 -19.34 2.07
N THR A 264 4.49 -20.53 1.53
CA THR A 264 5.48 -21.44 0.94
C THR A 264 5.46 -21.46 -0.57
N PHE A 265 4.43 -20.88 -1.20
CA PHE A 265 4.37 -20.73 -2.65
C PHE A 265 5.46 -19.77 -3.13
N LYS A 266 6.32 -20.27 -4.02
CA LYS A 266 7.35 -19.51 -4.72
C LYS A 266 7.20 -19.76 -6.20
N PHE A 267 7.40 -18.71 -6.97
CA PHE A 267 7.27 -18.70 -8.42
C PHE A 267 8.63 -18.92 -9.10
#